data_AF-A0A963KJ20-F1
#
_entry.id   AF-A0A963KJ20-F1
#
_cell.length_a   1.000
_cell.length_b   1.000
_cell.length_c   1.000
_cell.angle_alpha   90.00
_cell.angle_beta   90.00
_cell.angle_gamma   90.00
#
_symmetry.space_group_name_H-M   'P 1'
#
loop_
_entity.id
_entity.type
_entity.pdbx_description
1 polymer ?
#
loop_
_entity_poly.entity_id
_entity_poly.type
_entity_poly.pdbx_seq_one_letter_code
_entity_poly.pdbx_strand_id
1 'polypeptide(L)'
;MAHDAATPYTDIQCSSHRGHFTDLARSTGAGRLGGTAQASWSPGAQWCSRFARPLQRRPAVTTSDPAATPLFDTEGTIARLFIYPIKSCAGVELTEAILTETGLDLDRSWMVVEDGGMFVTQREQPRMALIRPQLRGDEIILRAPGMLALHLRVDVVEAVTQARIWDDVVSCYDMGDTAAQWFSDYLAPQRPAGAPPRPFRLVRFDPEQRRIASRRWTGDIEAQNQFSDGFPMLVIGTAALDGLNRRLQAQGLEPVTMERFRPNIVLDGIDEHDEDRIDTIHITTPEGPVRLRPVKPCTRCPIPNIDPLTATSSPHVGDMLQTYRVDARVGGVTFGMNAVTVEGLDKVLRVGQPVGGHLQFD
;
A
#
# COMPACT_ATOMS: atom_id res chain seq x y z
N MET A 1 -17.80 49.16 -25.76
CA MET A 1 -18.54 49.78 -24.64
C MET A 1 -19.09 48.62 -23.83
N ALA A 2 -18.35 48.11 -22.82
CA ALA A 2 -18.31 48.60 -21.42
C ALA A 2 -19.72 48.48 -20.79
N HIS A 3 -20.00 47.77 -19.70
CA HIS A 3 -19.22 47.53 -18.48
C HIS A 3 -19.66 46.25 -17.72
N ASP A 4 -18.78 45.82 -16.84
CA ASP A 4 -18.90 44.84 -15.74
C ASP A 4 -20.12 44.97 -14.83
N ALA A 5 -20.48 43.86 -14.17
CA ALA A 5 -20.59 43.83 -12.70
C ALA A 5 -20.63 42.38 -12.18
N ALA A 6 -19.59 42.02 -11.41
CA ALA A 6 -19.55 40.88 -10.50
C ALA A 6 -20.15 41.27 -9.14
N THR A 7 -20.64 40.28 -8.39
CA THR A 7 -20.98 40.42 -6.95
C THR A 7 -20.48 39.20 -6.16
N PRO A 8 -20.07 39.36 -4.89
CA PRO A 8 -19.02 38.56 -4.26
C PRO A 8 -19.50 37.54 -3.21
N TYR A 9 -18.61 36.57 -2.94
CA TYR A 9 -18.63 35.66 -1.79
C TYR A 9 -18.32 36.40 -0.49
N THR A 10 -19.07 36.13 0.57
CA THR A 10 -18.84 36.60 1.94
C THR A 10 -17.87 35.69 2.70
N ASP A 11 -16.82 36.31 3.24
CA ASP A 11 -15.86 35.76 4.22
C ASP A 11 -16.50 35.55 5.61
N ILE A 12 -16.13 34.47 6.28
CA ILE A 12 -16.31 34.29 7.73
C ILE A 12 -14.92 34.21 8.36
N GLN A 13 -14.62 35.18 9.23
CA GLN A 13 -13.37 35.29 9.99
C GLN A 13 -13.30 34.24 11.10
N CYS A 14 -12.13 33.60 11.26
CA CYS A 14 -11.82 32.72 12.37
C CYS A 14 -10.91 33.46 13.38
N SER A 15 -11.36 33.59 14.63
CA SER A 15 -10.61 34.17 15.74
C SER A 15 -9.76 33.09 16.44
N SER A 16 -8.47 33.34 16.56
CA SER A 16 -7.52 32.53 17.33
C SER A 16 -7.71 32.70 18.84
N HIS A 17 -7.79 31.60 19.62
CA HIS A 17 -7.53 31.60 21.06
C HIS A 17 -6.57 30.46 21.40
N ARG A 18 -5.44 30.81 22.03
CA ARG A 18 -4.48 29.87 22.63
C ARG A 18 -4.96 29.54 24.04
N GLY A 19 -5.00 28.25 24.39
CA GLY A 19 -5.14 27.78 25.76
C GLY A 19 -3.97 26.88 26.14
N HIS A 20 -3.18 27.32 27.11
CA HIS A 20 -2.26 26.48 27.88
C HIS A 20 -3.06 25.66 28.90
N PHE A 21 -2.59 24.46 29.27
CA PHE A 21 -2.91 23.92 30.59
C PHE A 21 -1.71 23.21 31.23
N THR A 22 -1.56 23.51 32.51
CA THR A 22 -0.54 23.11 33.47
C THR A 22 -0.87 21.78 34.16
N ASP A 23 0.19 21.11 34.57
CA ASP A 23 0.26 19.88 35.35
C ASP A 23 -0.27 20.05 36.79
N LEU A 24 -1.01 19.07 37.31
CA LEU A 24 -1.20 18.89 38.75
C LEU A 24 -1.57 17.44 39.10
N ALA A 25 -0.78 16.87 40.01
CA ALA A 25 -0.84 15.48 40.46
C ALA A 25 -1.58 15.30 41.80
N ARG A 26 -2.01 14.03 42.05
CA ARG A 26 -2.45 13.35 43.31
C ARG A 26 -3.89 13.66 43.78
N SER A 27 -4.71 12.76 44.35
CA SER A 27 -4.57 11.41 44.94
C SER A 27 -5.94 10.70 45.12
N THR A 28 -5.90 9.35 45.10
CA THR A 28 -6.73 8.35 45.84
C THR A 28 -8.26 8.28 45.71
N GLY A 29 -8.78 7.05 45.46
CA GLY A 29 -10.12 6.62 45.90
C GLY A 29 -10.80 5.58 44.98
N ALA A 30 -11.08 4.39 45.52
CA ALA A 30 -11.72 3.26 44.83
C ALA A 30 -13.25 3.43 44.63
N GLY A 31 -13.80 2.89 43.54
CA GLY A 31 -15.26 2.71 43.35
C GLY A 31 -15.65 2.24 41.93
N ARG A 32 -16.30 1.08 41.83
CA ARG A 32 -16.82 0.47 40.58
C ARG A 32 -18.02 1.24 40.00
N LEU A 33 -18.12 1.27 38.66
CA LEU A 33 -19.25 0.80 37.81
C LEU A 33 -19.40 1.64 36.53
N GLY A 34 -19.43 0.95 35.38
CA GLY A 34 -20.26 1.25 34.20
C GLY A 34 -19.97 2.54 33.42
N GLY A 35 -19.24 2.41 32.31
CA GLY A 35 -19.20 3.43 31.27
C GLY A 35 -18.64 2.86 29.96
N THR A 36 -19.48 2.80 28.92
CA THR A 36 -19.05 2.63 27.53
C THR A 36 -18.17 3.82 27.15
N ALA A 37 -16.86 3.59 27.07
CA ALA A 37 -15.91 4.61 26.65
C ALA A 37 -15.88 4.67 25.11
N GLN A 38 -16.58 5.64 24.53
CA GLN A 38 -16.24 6.14 23.19
C GLN A 38 -14.94 6.94 23.34
N ALA A 39 -13.82 6.35 22.93
CA ALA A 39 -12.53 7.04 22.89
C ALA A 39 -12.43 7.78 21.55
N SER A 40 -12.72 9.09 21.56
CA SER A 40 -12.41 9.98 20.44
C SER A 40 -10.92 10.35 20.49
N TRP A 41 -10.17 9.94 19.48
CA TRP A 41 -8.81 10.42 19.25
C TRP A 41 -8.83 11.88 18.76
N SER A 42 -7.91 12.71 19.23
CA SER A 42 -7.72 14.08 18.73
C SER A 42 -6.50 14.10 17.80
N PRO A 43 -6.64 14.41 16.49
CA PRO A 43 -5.49 14.50 15.60
C PRO A 43 -4.79 15.87 15.78
N GLY A 44 -3.56 15.83 16.29
CA GLY A 44 -2.64 16.96 16.22
C GLY A 44 -1.80 16.91 14.94
N ALA A 45 -2.35 17.37 13.82
CA ALA A 45 -1.57 17.75 12.63
C ALA A 45 -2.41 18.68 11.74
N GLN A 46 -2.08 19.97 11.77
CA GLN A 46 -2.73 20.98 10.93
C GLN A 46 -2.25 20.85 9.48
N TRP A 47 -3.12 20.34 8.59
CA TRP A 47 -2.92 20.39 7.15
C TRP A 47 -3.24 21.79 6.63
N CYS A 48 -2.23 22.46 6.08
CA CYS A 48 -2.35 23.81 5.53
C CYS A 48 -2.99 23.74 4.14
N SER A 49 -4.22 24.22 4.00
CA SER A 49 -4.86 24.46 2.70
C SER A 49 -4.19 25.63 1.99
N ARG A 50 -3.60 25.40 0.80
CA ARG A 50 -3.13 26.49 -0.06
C ARG A 50 -3.71 26.39 -1.48
N PHE A 51 -4.48 27.44 -1.77
CA PHE A 51 -5.03 27.96 -3.01
C PHE A 51 -4.38 27.54 -4.34
N ALA A 52 -5.26 27.29 -5.30
CA ALA A 52 -4.98 27.24 -6.74
C ALA A 52 -4.25 28.51 -7.22
N ARG A 53 -3.12 28.33 -7.91
CA ARG A 53 -2.45 29.37 -8.70
C ARG A 53 -2.77 29.18 -10.19
N PRO A 54 -2.88 30.28 -10.98
CA PRO A 54 -3.18 30.17 -12.40
C PRO A 54 -2.00 29.58 -13.18
N LEU A 55 -2.34 28.79 -14.21
CA LEU A 55 -1.44 28.16 -15.17
C LEU A 55 -0.43 29.17 -15.74
N GLN A 56 0.82 29.10 -15.28
CA GLN A 56 1.96 29.73 -15.97
C GLN A 56 2.46 28.80 -17.07
N ARG A 57 2.72 29.38 -18.24
CA ARG A 57 3.17 28.69 -19.46
C ARG A 57 4.46 27.91 -19.20
N ARG A 58 4.46 26.63 -19.60
CA ARG A 58 5.64 25.74 -19.61
C ARG A 58 6.81 26.41 -20.38
N PRO A 59 8.01 26.53 -19.81
CA PRO A 59 9.20 26.76 -20.62
C PRO A 59 9.47 25.51 -21.45
N ALA A 60 10.02 25.72 -22.65
CA ALA A 60 10.36 24.67 -23.59
C ALA A 60 11.34 23.67 -22.96
N VAL A 61 11.11 22.38 -23.22
CA VAL A 61 12.04 21.29 -22.91
C VAL A 61 13.33 21.56 -23.68
N THR A 62 14.38 21.98 -22.98
CA THR A 62 15.74 21.96 -23.52
C THR A 62 16.16 20.51 -23.64
N THR A 63 16.39 20.08 -24.87
CA THR A 63 17.05 18.81 -25.23
C THR A 63 18.35 18.67 -24.43
N SER A 64 18.48 17.55 -23.71
CA SER A 64 19.67 17.20 -22.95
C SER A 64 20.90 16.98 -23.83
N ASP A 65 22.05 17.33 -23.29
CA ASP A 65 23.38 17.24 -23.91
C ASP A 65 23.81 15.76 -24.03
N PRO A 66 24.07 15.22 -25.23
CA PRO A 66 24.36 13.79 -25.43
C PRO A 66 25.75 13.32 -24.92
N ALA A 67 26.50 14.20 -24.24
CA ALA A 67 27.84 13.93 -23.71
C ALA A 67 27.92 13.77 -22.18
N ALA A 68 26.79 13.85 -21.47
CA ALA A 68 26.80 13.62 -20.02
C ALA A 68 26.91 12.12 -19.73
N THR A 69 27.98 11.72 -19.03
CA THR A 69 28.08 10.37 -18.46
C THR A 69 26.88 10.12 -17.55
N PRO A 70 26.12 9.02 -17.74
CA PRO A 70 24.99 8.72 -16.88
C PRO A 70 25.47 8.61 -15.43
N LEU A 71 24.67 9.15 -14.50
CA LEU A 71 25.04 9.18 -13.08
C LEU A 71 24.96 7.78 -12.47
N PHE A 72 24.08 6.95 -13.03
CA PHE A 72 23.79 5.60 -12.57
C PHE A 72 23.95 4.58 -13.71
N ASP A 73 24.18 3.31 -13.36
CA ASP A 73 24.29 2.23 -14.34
C ASP A 73 22.94 1.95 -15.02
N THR A 74 21.85 2.18 -14.29
CA THR A 74 20.48 2.13 -14.79
C THR A 74 19.71 3.36 -14.32
N GLU A 75 18.92 3.93 -15.23
CA GLU A 75 18.12 5.14 -15.00
C GLU A 75 16.71 4.93 -15.54
N GLY A 76 15.72 5.52 -14.89
CA GLY A 76 14.34 5.32 -15.25
C GLY A 76 13.40 6.32 -14.58
N THR A 77 12.13 5.95 -14.47
CA THR A 77 11.15 6.74 -13.72
C THR A 77 10.19 5.87 -12.91
N ILE A 78 9.52 6.46 -11.93
CA ILE A 78 8.34 5.84 -11.31
C ILE A 78 7.20 5.85 -12.34
N ALA A 79 6.88 4.69 -12.89
CA ALA A 79 5.83 4.54 -13.89
C ALA A 79 4.43 4.56 -13.27
N ARG A 80 4.27 3.84 -12.16
CA ARG A 80 2.98 3.64 -11.47
C ARG A 80 3.21 3.49 -9.98
N LEU A 81 2.25 3.96 -9.19
CA LEU A 81 2.21 3.79 -7.74
C LEU A 81 0.92 3.09 -7.35
N PHE A 82 1.02 2.17 -6.39
CA PHE A 82 -0.15 1.49 -5.85
C PHE A 82 -0.07 1.35 -4.33
N ILE A 83 -1.24 1.41 -3.72
CA ILE A 83 -1.45 0.89 -2.38
C ILE A 83 -2.53 -0.18 -2.38
N TYR A 84 -2.55 -1.03 -1.36
CA TYR A 84 -3.56 -2.06 -1.17
C TYR A 84 -4.07 -1.92 0.26
N PRO A 85 -5.02 -1.00 0.50
CA PRO A 85 -5.39 -0.62 1.85
C PRO A 85 -5.80 -1.79 2.73
N ILE A 86 -6.55 -2.72 2.14
CA ILE A 86 -6.93 -3.96 2.81
C ILE A 86 -6.09 -5.10 2.24
N LYS A 87 -5.45 -5.86 3.12
CA LYS A 87 -4.71 -7.08 2.78
C LYS A 87 -5.58 -7.96 1.88
N SER A 88 -4.98 -8.45 0.80
CA SER A 88 -5.61 -9.36 -0.17
C SER A 88 -6.78 -8.81 -1.00
N CYS A 89 -7.20 -7.56 -0.80
CA CYS A 89 -8.18 -6.88 -1.66
C CYS A 89 -7.53 -6.19 -2.87
N ALA A 90 -8.32 -5.62 -3.77
CA ALA A 90 -7.81 -4.90 -4.94
C ALA A 90 -6.91 -3.71 -4.55
N GLY A 91 -5.97 -3.38 -5.42
CA GLY A 91 -5.13 -2.20 -5.27
C GLY A 91 -5.84 -0.91 -5.70
N VAL A 92 -5.34 0.21 -5.21
CA VAL A 92 -5.67 1.56 -5.65
C VAL A 92 -4.42 2.13 -6.33
N GLU A 93 -4.54 2.44 -7.62
CA GLU A 93 -3.49 3.15 -8.35
C GLU A 93 -3.52 4.63 -8.00
N LEU A 94 -2.34 5.20 -7.75
CA LEU A 94 -2.15 6.57 -7.30
C LEU A 94 -1.22 7.32 -8.26
N THR A 95 -1.39 8.64 -8.32
CA THR A 95 -0.42 9.54 -8.98
C THR A 95 0.68 9.99 -8.04
N GLU A 96 0.41 9.96 -6.73
CA GLU A 96 1.34 10.32 -5.66
C GLU A 96 1.03 9.54 -4.37
N ALA A 97 2.04 9.31 -3.54
CA ALA A 97 1.90 8.66 -2.24
C ALA A 97 2.96 9.18 -1.26
N ILE A 98 2.57 9.33 0.01
CA ILE A 98 3.51 9.69 1.09
C ILE A 98 4.27 8.44 1.49
N LEU A 99 5.59 8.56 1.65
CA LEU A 99 6.46 7.50 2.16
C LEU A 99 6.52 7.57 3.70
N THR A 100 6.14 6.49 4.36
CA THR A 100 6.08 6.34 5.84
C THR A 100 7.08 5.28 6.32
N GLU A 101 7.21 5.10 7.64
CA GLU A 101 8.04 4.03 8.21
C GLU A 101 7.56 2.63 7.81
N THR A 102 6.28 2.49 7.47
CA THR A 102 5.63 1.22 7.14
C THR A 102 5.42 1.00 5.63
N GLY A 103 5.97 1.87 4.78
CA GLY A 103 5.80 1.84 3.33
C GLY A 103 5.01 3.03 2.82
N LEU A 104 4.24 2.87 1.74
CA LEU A 104 3.36 3.94 1.27
C LEU A 104 2.18 4.12 2.23
N ASP A 105 1.76 5.36 2.46
CA ASP A 105 0.66 5.67 3.37
C ASP A 105 -0.61 4.87 3.02
N LEU A 106 -1.32 4.43 4.07
CA LEU A 106 -2.50 3.56 4.03
C LEU A 106 -2.28 2.15 3.42
N ASP A 107 -1.06 1.76 3.06
CA ASP A 107 -0.81 0.46 2.45
C ASP A 107 -0.88 -0.68 3.48
N ARG A 108 -1.80 -1.64 3.27
CA ARG A 108 -2.06 -2.78 4.16
C ARG A 108 -2.34 -2.37 5.62
N SER A 109 -3.00 -1.23 5.82
CA SER A 109 -3.46 -0.79 7.14
C SER A 109 -4.66 -1.54 7.66
N TRP A 110 -5.39 -2.26 6.79
CA TRP A 110 -6.49 -3.12 7.18
C TRP A 110 -6.29 -4.56 6.76
N MET A 111 -6.96 -5.47 7.47
CA MET A 111 -6.93 -6.90 7.18
C MET A 111 -8.27 -7.53 7.54
N VAL A 112 -8.74 -8.44 6.68
CA VAL A 112 -9.90 -9.27 6.99
C VAL A 112 -9.42 -10.44 7.85
N VAL A 113 -10.16 -10.73 8.92
CA VAL A 113 -9.89 -11.84 9.85
C VAL A 113 -11.11 -12.72 10.02
N GLU A 114 -10.90 -14.00 10.28
CA GLU A 114 -11.92 -14.89 10.84
C GLU A 114 -12.06 -14.70 12.35
N ASP A 115 -13.03 -15.38 12.93
CA ASP A 115 -13.16 -15.58 14.37
C ASP A 115 -11.83 -16.08 14.99
N GLY A 116 -11.43 -15.47 16.10
CA GLY A 116 -10.11 -15.68 16.72
C GLY A 116 -8.96 -14.85 16.13
N GLY A 117 -9.23 -13.95 15.18
CA GLY A 117 -8.25 -12.98 14.68
C GLY A 117 -7.29 -13.52 13.62
N MET A 118 -7.58 -14.69 13.05
CA MET A 118 -6.76 -15.29 11.98
C MET A 118 -6.97 -14.55 10.67
N PHE A 119 -5.88 -14.07 10.05
CA PHE A 119 -5.94 -13.39 8.76
C PHE A 119 -6.54 -14.27 7.64
N VAL A 120 -7.32 -13.63 6.77
CA VAL A 120 -7.87 -14.24 5.55
C VAL A 120 -7.11 -13.72 4.34
N THR A 121 -6.80 -14.62 3.41
CA THR A 121 -6.06 -14.25 2.21
C THR A 121 -6.83 -14.48 0.93
N GLN A 122 -6.41 -13.78 -0.11
CA GLN A 122 -6.85 -14.00 -1.49
C GLN A 122 -6.56 -15.43 -1.98
N ARG A 123 -5.61 -16.14 -1.36
CA ARG A 123 -5.29 -17.55 -1.67
C ARG A 123 -6.45 -18.47 -1.32
N GLU A 124 -7.09 -18.20 -0.17
CA GLU A 124 -8.24 -18.95 0.33
C GLU A 124 -9.56 -18.40 -0.23
N GLN A 125 -9.64 -17.07 -0.39
CA GLN A 125 -10.81 -16.34 -0.85
C GLN A 125 -10.48 -15.47 -2.08
N PRO A 126 -10.37 -16.04 -3.30
CA PRO A 126 -10.01 -15.30 -4.51
C PRO A 126 -10.92 -14.09 -4.78
N ARG A 127 -12.19 -14.16 -4.36
CA ARG A 127 -13.17 -13.06 -4.49
C ARG A 127 -12.76 -11.78 -3.76
N MET A 128 -11.83 -11.83 -2.80
CA MET A 128 -11.24 -10.62 -2.22
C MET A 128 -10.62 -9.72 -3.30
N ALA A 129 -10.15 -10.28 -4.42
CA ALA A 129 -9.68 -9.52 -5.59
C ALA A 129 -10.70 -8.50 -6.12
N LEU A 130 -11.99 -8.78 -5.94
CA LEU A 130 -13.10 -7.99 -6.47
C LEU A 130 -13.61 -6.95 -5.46
N ILE A 131 -13.08 -6.95 -4.23
CA ILE A 131 -13.32 -5.91 -3.24
C ILE A 131 -12.40 -4.75 -3.62
N ARG A 132 -13.00 -3.66 -4.11
CA ARG A 132 -12.33 -2.49 -4.65
C ARG A 132 -12.42 -1.32 -3.68
N PRO A 133 -11.31 -0.96 -3.01
CA PRO A 133 -11.24 0.27 -2.23
C PRO A 133 -11.19 1.51 -3.13
N GLN A 134 -11.74 2.61 -2.65
CA GLN A 134 -11.59 3.94 -3.23
C GLN A 134 -11.32 4.93 -2.10
N LEU A 135 -10.27 5.75 -2.24
CA LEU A 135 -9.95 6.80 -1.27
C LEU A 135 -10.74 8.07 -1.61
N ARG A 136 -11.42 8.65 -0.62
CA ARG A 136 -12.15 9.91 -0.72
C ARG A 136 -11.98 10.72 0.56
N GLY A 137 -11.05 11.68 0.56
CA GLY A 137 -10.78 12.47 1.77
C GLY A 137 -10.30 11.58 2.91
N ASP A 138 -11.01 11.62 4.04
CA ASP A 138 -10.80 10.80 5.24
C ASP A 138 -11.60 9.48 5.22
N GLU A 139 -12.15 9.09 4.06
CA GLU A 139 -12.90 7.84 3.91
C GLU A 139 -12.26 6.87 2.91
N ILE A 140 -12.44 5.58 3.20
CA ILE A 140 -12.28 4.47 2.27
C ILE A 140 -13.66 3.90 1.96
N ILE A 141 -14.02 3.93 0.69
CA ILE A 141 -15.27 3.35 0.20
C ILE A 141 -14.97 1.99 -0.43
N LEU A 142 -15.54 0.93 0.12
CA LEU A 142 -15.42 -0.42 -0.43
C LEU A 142 -16.60 -0.75 -1.33
N ARG A 143 -16.30 -1.31 -2.50
CA ARG A 143 -17.29 -1.82 -3.44
C ARG A 143 -16.96 -3.25 -3.82
N ALA A 144 -17.99 -4.08 -3.93
CA ALA A 144 -17.86 -5.44 -4.46
C ALA A 144 -19.13 -5.82 -5.24
N PRO A 145 -19.05 -6.74 -6.20
CA PRO A 145 -20.22 -7.18 -6.97
C PRO A 145 -21.37 -7.65 -6.07
N GLY A 146 -22.57 -7.10 -6.28
CA GLY A 146 -23.78 -7.46 -5.52
C GLY A 146 -23.90 -6.84 -4.13
N MET A 147 -22.95 -5.99 -3.71
CA MET A 147 -22.95 -5.35 -2.39
C MET A 147 -23.24 -3.86 -2.49
N LEU A 148 -23.91 -3.31 -1.47
CA LEU A 148 -23.95 -1.87 -1.24
C LEU A 148 -22.54 -1.35 -0.90
N ALA A 149 -22.28 -0.07 -1.14
CA ALA A 149 -21.01 0.54 -0.77
C ALA A 149 -20.85 0.59 0.76
N LEU A 150 -19.70 0.15 1.26
CA LEU A 150 -19.34 0.28 2.67
C LEU A 150 -18.40 1.49 2.82
N HIS A 151 -18.79 2.45 3.65
CA HIS A 151 -17.98 3.63 3.96
C HIS A 151 -17.26 3.40 5.29
N LEU A 152 -15.95 3.55 5.29
CA LEU A 152 -15.10 3.45 6.47
C LEU A 152 -14.33 4.76 6.61
N ARG A 153 -14.45 5.40 7.77
CA ARG A 153 -13.56 6.51 8.10
C ARG A 153 -12.19 5.99 8.48
N VAL A 154 -11.14 6.64 8.00
CA VAL A 154 -9.75 6.25 8.29
C VAL A 154 -9.36 6.52 9.73
N ASP A 155 -10.06 7.39 10.45
CA ASP A 155 -9.73 7.80 11.83
C ASP A 155 -10.69 7.23 12.89
N VAL A 156 -11.65 6.39 12.49
CA VAL A 156 -12.61 5.77 13.40
C VAL A 156 -12.30 4.29 13.54
N VAL A 157 -12.32 3.83 14.79
CA VAL A 157 -12.18 2.43 15.19
C VAL A 157 -13.15 2.15 16.32
N GLU A 158 -13.55 0.89 16.53
CA GLU A 158 -14.55 0.54 17.55
C GLU A 158 -13.94 -0.06 18.83
N ALA A 159 -13.10 -1.09 18.71
CA ALA A 159 -12.57 -1.80 19.87
C ALA A 159 -11.13 -2.27 19.67
N VAL A 160 -10.32 -2.26 20.73
CA VAL A 160 -9.00 -2.89 20.72
C VAL A 160 -9.15 -4.40 20.61
N THR A 161 -8.34 -5.03 19.77
CA THR A 161 -8.28 -6.48 19.58
C THR A 161 -6.88 -6.94 19.18
N GLN A 162 -6.71 -8.24 18.96
CA GLN A 162 -5.49 -8.81 18.43
C GLN A 162 -5.79 -9.63 17.18
N ALA A 163 -4.84 -9.63 16.25
CA ALA A 163 -4.88 -10.47 15.06
C ALA A 163 -3.58 -11.22 14.90
N ARG A 164 -3.65 -12.42 14.34
CA ARG A 164 -2.47 -13.19 13.93
C ARG A 164 -2.22 -12.97 12.44
N ILE A 165 -0.99 -12.59 12.11
CA ILE A 165 -0.49 -12.53 10.74
C ILE A 165 0.80 -13.35 10.67
N TRP A 166 0.73 -14.48 9.99
CA TRP A 166 1.81 -15.49 10.01
C TRP A 166 2.16 -15.90 11.45
N ASP A 167 3.43 -15.78 11.82
CA ASP A 167 3.94 -16.09 13.16
C ASP A 167 3.71 -14.95 14.17
N ASP A 168 3.34 -13.76 13.70
CA ASP A 168 3.15 -12.58 14.54
C ASP A 168 1.73 -12.49 15.10
N VAL A 169 1.60 -12.10 16.37
CA VAL A 169 0.35 -11.63 16.97
C VAL A 169 0.50 -10.13 17.21
N VAL A 170 -0.39 -9.33 16.64
CA VAL A 170 -0.29 -7.87 16.64
C VAL A 170 -1.52 -7.22 17.26
N SER A 171 -1.29 -6.10 17.94
CA SER A 171 -2.37 -5.22 18.40
C SER A 171 -3.01 -4.52 17.19
N CYS A 172 -4.33 -4.44 17.21
CA CYS A 172 -5.11 -3.82 16.15
C CYS A 172 -6.46 -3.36 16.72
N TYR A 173 -7.25 -2.72 15.87
CA TYR A 173 -8.58 -2.27 16.22
C TYR A 173 -9.62 -2.92 15.33
N ASP A 174 -10.71 -3.38 15.91
CA ASP A 174 -11.89 -3.83 15.20
C ASP A 174 -12.62 -2.63 14.57
N MET A 175 -13.08 -2.82 13.32
CA MET A 175 -13.77 -1.78 12.54
C MET A 175 -15.30 -1.87 12.63
N GLY A 176 -15.83 -2.72 13.51
CA GLY A 176 -17.24 -2.77 13.87
C GLY A 176 -18.09 -3.78 13.14
N ASP A 177 -19.29 -3.95 13.69
CA ASP A 177 -20.24 -4.97 13.22
C ASP A 177 -20.78 -4.68 11.81
N THR A 178 -20.82 -3.40 11.41
CA THR A 178 -21.21 -3.03 10.03
C THR A 178 -20.18 -3.55 9.02
N ALA A 179 -18.89 -3.36 9.30
CA ALA A 179 -17.83 -3.88 8.45
C ALA A 179 -17.83 -5.42 8.47
N ALA A 180 -17.95 -6.01 9.66
CA ALA A 180 -18.00 -7.46 9.82
C ALA A 180 -19.14 -8.10 9.03
N GLN A 181 -20.35 -7.54 9.11
CA GLN A 181 -21.52 -8.02 8.37
C GLN A 181 -21.27 -7.93 6.86
N TRP A 182 -20.77 -6.80 6.37
CA TRP A 182 -20.50 -6.61 4.94
C TRP A 182 -19.51 -7.63 4.36
N PHE A 183 -18.39 -7.88 5.06
CA PHE A 183 -17.41 -8.89 4.64
C PHE A 183 -17.97 -10.31 4.75
N SER A 184 -18.75 -10.57 5.81
CA SER A 184 -19.41 -11.86 6.02
C SER A 184 -20.38 -12.18 4.89
N ASP A 185 -21.25 -11.25 4.52
CA ASP A 185 -22.22 -11.43 3.43
C ASP A 185 -21.54 -11.67 2.08
N TYR A 186 -20.45 -10.96 1.80
CA TYR A 186 -19.76 -11.10 0.52
C TYR A 186 -18.94 -12.39 0.40
N LEU A 187 -18.20 -12.77 1.44
CA LEU A 187 -17.21 -13.86 1.39
C LEU A 187 -17.76 -15.22 1.88
N ALA A 188 -18.76 -15.24 2.77
CA ALA A 188 -19.30 -16.50 3.31
C ALA A 188 -19.83 -17.50 2.26
N PRO A 189 -20.43 -17.09 1.12
CA PRO A 189 -20.97 -18.05 0.14
C PRO A 189 -19.93 -19.00 -0.50
N GLN A 190 -18.63 -18.74 -0.34
CA GLN A 190 -17.55 -19.58 -0.86
C GLN A 190 -16.93 -20.52 0.18
N ARG A 191 -17.50 -20.59 1.39
CA ARG A 191 -17.02 -21.57 2.37
C ARG A 191 -17.41 -22.99 1.95
N PRO A 192 -16.55 -23.99 2.24
CA PRO A 192 -16.88 -25.39 1.99
C PRO A 192 -18.23 -25.74 2.62
N ALA A 193 -19.05 -26.51 1.89
CA ALA A 193 -20.32 -26.99 2.41
C ALA A 193 -20.09 -27.77 3.72
N GLY A 194 -20.78 -27.38 4.79
CA GLY A 194 -20.64 -27.99 6.13
C GLY A 194 -19.62 -27.31 7.07
N ALA A 195 -18.89 -26.28 6.61
CA ALA A 195 -18.08 -25.47 7.52
C ALA A 195 -18.98 -24.64 8.45
N PRO A 196 -18.65 -24.52 9.75
CA PRO A 196 -19.44 -23.72 10.68
C PRO A 196 -19.50 -22.25 10.24
N PRO A 197 -20.62 -21.53 10.47
CA PRO A 197 -20.72 -20.11 10.22
C PRO A 197 -19.72 -19.35 11.11
N ARG A 198 -18.57 -18.92 10.56
CA ARG A 198 -17.65 -17.97 11.18
C ARG A 198 -17.83 -16.60 10.52
N PRO A 199 -18.12 -15.53 11.26
CA PRO A 199 -18.14 -14.20 10.69
C PRO A 199 -16.73 -13.80 10.27
N PHE A 200 -16.64 -13.01 9.20
CA PHE A 200 -15.44 -12.26 8.88
C PHE A 200 -15.53 -10.90 9.59
N ARG A 201 -14.41 -10.41 10.11
CA ARG A 201 -14.29 -9.06 10.66
C ARG A 201 -13.21 -8.30 9.90
N LEU A 202 -13.28 -6.98 9.96
CA LEU A 202 -12.24 -6.11 9.44
C LEU A 202 -11.49 -5.51 10.63
N VAL A 203 -10.17 -5.64 10.63
CA VAL A 203 -9.31 -5.00 11.63
C VAL A 203 -8.40 -3.98 10.97
N ARG A 204 -8.05 -2.93 11.72
CA ARG A 204 -7.08 -1.90 11.36
C ARG A 204 -5.84 -2.03 12.25
N PHE A 205 -4.67 -1.97 11.64
CA PHE A 205 -3.40 -2.08 12.34
C PHE A 205 -3.27 -0.93 13.34
N ASP A 206 -2.77 -1.22 14.55
CA ASP A 206 -2.54 -0.20 15.56
C ASP A 206 -1.29 0.63 15.20
N PRO A 207 -1.37 1.95 14.99
CA PRO A 207 -0.20 2.77 14.64
C PRO A 207 0.92 2.73 15.69
N GLU A 208 0.61 2.40 16.95
CA GLU A 208 1.62 2.24 18.01
C GLU A 208 2.28 0.84 18.02
N GLN A 209 1.68 -0.15 17.34
CA GLN A 209 2.23 -1.48 17.22
C GLN A 209 3.45 -1.46 16.28
N ARG A 210 4.56 -2.03 16.74
CA ARG A 210 5.74 -2.24 15.89
C ARG A 210 5.74 -3.68 15.37
N ARG A 211 5.84 -3.85 14.06
CA ARG A 211 6.09 -5.14 13.40
C ARG A 211 7.27 -4.97 12.45
N ILE A 212 8.35 -5.70 12.71
CA ILE A 212 9.64 -5.51 12.06
C ILE A 212 9.87 -6.58 10.99
N ALA A 213 10.28 -6.16 9.80
CA ALA A 213 10.68 -7.06 8.74
C ALA A 213 11.88 -7.92 9.16
N SER A 214 12.05 -9.07 8.50
CA SER A 214 13.10 -10.03 8.84
C SER A 214 14.50 -9.42 8.75
N ARG A 215 15.20 -9.30 9.88
CA ARG A 215 16.60 -8.80 9.97
C ARG A 215 17.61 -9.60 9.14
N ARG A 216 17.31 -10.87 8.81
CA ARG A 216 18.10 -11.64 7.83
C ARG A 216 18.28 -10.90 6.50
N TRP A 217 17.31 -10.09 6.09
CA TRP A 217 17.29 -9.39 4.81
C TRP A 217 17.53 -7.88 4.96
N THR A 218 17.16 -7.28 6.08
CA THR A 218 17.30 -5.83 6.29
C THR A 218 18.58 -5.43 7.03
N GLY A 219 19.31 -6.40 7.60
CA GLY A 219 20.47 -6.14 8.44
C GLY A 219 20.12 -5.26 9.63
N ASP A 220 20.82 -4.14 9.75
CA ASP A 220 20.63 -3.16 10.83
C ASP A 220 19.43 -2.22 10.62
N ILE A 221 18.83 -2.22 9.41
CA ILE A 221 17.66 -1.39 9.13
C ILE A 221 16.43 -1.99 9.82
N GLU A 222 15.87 -1.25 10.77
CA GLU A 222 14.57 -1.54 11.37
C GLU A 222 13.42 -1.13 10.44
N ALA A 223 13.18 -1.93 9.41
CA ALA A 223 12.06 -1.69 8.50
C ALA A 223 10.75 -2.16 9.15
N GLN A 224 9.84 -1.22 9.39
CA GLN A 224 8.51 -1.55 9.90
C GLN A 224 7.57 -1.94 8.77
N ASN A 225 6.51 -2.69 9.08
CA ASN A 225 5.40 -2.95 8.18
C ASN A 225 4.10 -3.10 8.98
N GLN A 226 2.97 -3.15 8.27
CA GLN A 226 1.66 -3.39 8.86
C GLN A 226 1.19 -4.81 8.50
N PHE A 227 0.01 -4.98 7.89
CA PHE A 227 -0.49 -6.29 7.48
C PHE A 227 0.07 -6.80 6.13
N SER A 228 1.19 -6.24 5.65
CA SER A 228 1.90 -6.78 4.49
C SER A 228 2.50 -8.15 4.80
N ASP A 229 2.90 -8.91 3.77
CA ASP A 229 3.38 -10.29 4.00
C ASP A 229 4.69 -10.34 4.81
N GLY A 230 5.56 -9.33 4.67
CA GLY A 230 6.78 -9.28 5.47
C GLY A 230 7.69 -8.06 5.23
N PHE A 231 7.40 -7.22 4.23
CA PHE A 231 8.17 -6.02 3.92
C PHE A 231 7.21 -4.87 3.56
N PRO A 232 7.61 -3.60 3.80
CA PRO A 232 6.74 -2.44 3.61
C PRO A 232 6.39 -2.17 2.15
N MET A 233 7.30 -2.45 1.22
CA MET A 233 7.11 -2.15 -0.20
C MET A 233 7.59 -3.26 -1.11
N LEU A 234 6.98 -3.33 -2.29
CA LEU A 234 7.40 -4.18 -3.40
C LEU A 234 7.64 -3.32 -4.65
N VAL A 235 8.79 -3.53 -5.29
CA VAL A 235 9.21 -2.87 -6.53
C VAL A 235 9.26 -3.87 -7.68
N ILE A 236 8.75 -3.50 -8.85
CA ILE A 236 8.79 -4.30 -10.08
C ILE A 236 9.07 -3.39 -11.27
N GLY A 237 9.91 -3.82 -12.23
CA GLY A 237 10.08 -3.12 -13.50
C GLY A 237 8.97 -3.40 -14.51
N THR A 238 8.57 -2.42 -15.31
CA THR A 238 7.66 -2.61 -16.46
C THR A 238 8.21 -3.66 -17.42
N ALA A 239 9.51 -3.59 -17.72
CA ALA A 239 10.21 -4.55 -18.59
C ALA A 239 10.14 -6.00 -18.07
N ALA A 240 10.11 -6.21 -16.75
CA ALA A 240 9.92 -7.54 -16.15
C ALA A 240 8.54 -8.13 -16.48
N LEU A 241 7.48 -7.32 -16.41
CA LEU A 241 6.13 -7.75 -16.79
C LEU A 241 6.02 -8.00 -18.29
N ASP A 242 6.61 -7.14 -19.10
CA ASP A 242 6.62 -7.32 -20.56
C ASP A 242 7.36 -8.60 -20.95
N GLY A 243 8.48 -8.90 -20.30
CA GLY A 243 9.22 -10.15 -20.45
C GLY A 243 8.39 -11.38 -20.11
N LEU A 244 7.68 -11.36 -18.99
CA LEU A 244 6.75 -12.43 -18.63
C LEU A 244 5.64 -12.58 -19.68
N ASN A 245 5.02 -11.49 -20.10
CA ASN A 245 3.92 -11.50 -21.06
C ASN A 245 4.34 -12.02 -22.44
N ARG A 246 5.55 -11.66 -22.92
CA ARG A 246 6.12 -12.25 -24.14
C ARG A 246 6.20 -13.76 -24.06
N ARG A 247 6.62 -14.30 -22.91
CA ARG A 247 6.74 -15.76 -22.69
C ARG A 247 5.37 -16.45 -22.61
N LEU A 248 4.38 -15.83 -21.95
CA LEU A 248 3.00 -16.31 -21.91
C LEU A 248 2.39 -16.37 -23.32
N GLN A 249 2.52 -15.28 -24.08
CA GLN A 249 2.00 -15.19 -25.44
C GLN A 249 2.66 -16.19 -26.39
N ALA A 250 3.95 -16.47 -26.23
CA ALA A 250 4.65 -17.50 -26.99
C ALA A 250 4.08 -18.91 -26.76
N GLN A 251 3.37 -19.14 -25.65
CA GLN A 251 2.64 -20.38 -25.34
C GLN A 251 1.13 -20.30 -25.65
N GLY A 252 0.68 -19.24 -26.34
CA GLY A 252 -0.73 -19.03 -26.67
C GLY A 252 -1.61 -18.63 -25.48
N LEU A 253 -1.01 -18.11 -24.41
CA LEU A 253 -1.72 -17.62 -23.23
C LEU A 253 -1.90 -16.11 -23.29
N GLU A 254 -2.98 -15.62 -22.68
CA GLU A 254 -3.28 -14.19 -22.58
C GLU A 254 -2.24 -13.45 -21.70
N PRO A 255 -1.86 -12.22 -22.06
CA PRO A 255 -1.00 -11.41 -21.22
C PRO A 255 -1.71 -11.06 -19.91
N VAL A 256 -0.91 -10.85 -18.87
CA VAL A 256 -1.38 -10.49 -17.55
C VAL A 256 -0.97 -9.07 -17.17
N THR A 257 -1.66 -8.53 -16.17
CA THR A 257 -1.47 -7.15 -15.72
C THR A 257 -0.66 -7.09 -14.42
N MET A 258 -0.07 -5.92 -14.15
CA MET A 258 0.84 -5.70 -13.01
C MET A 258 0.16 -5.95 -11.65
N GLU A 259 -1.15 -5.72 -11.56
CA GLU A 259 -1.98 -5.84 -10.36
C GLU A 259 -1.95 -7.27 -9.79
N ARG A 260 -1.65 -8.29 -10.60
CA ARG A 260 -1.46 -9.68 -10.15
C ARG A 260 -0.26 -9.85 -9.22
N PHE A 261 0.78 -9.05 -9.40
CA PHE A 261 2.01 -9.11 -8.60
C PHE A 261 1.99 -8.18 -7.40
N ARG A 262 1.00 -7.29 -7.36
CA ARG A 262 0.70 -6.37 -6.26
C ARG A 262 1.87 -5.46 -5.83
N PRO A 263 2.66 -4.88 -6.76
CA PRO A 263 3.74 -3.96 -6.38
C PRO A 263 3.19 -2.66 -5.82
N ASN A 264 4.01 -1.96 -5.04
CA ASN A 264 3.75 -0.60 -4.61
C ASN A 264 4.34 0.42 -5.59
N ILE A 265 5.50 0.11 -6.16
CA ILE A 265 6.23 0.98 -7.07
C ILE A 265 6.53 0.18 -8.34
N VAL A 266 6.15 0.73 -9.49
CA VAL A 266 6.54 0.21 -10.80
C VAL A 266 7.58 1.14 -11.41
N LEU A 267 8.70 0.59 -11.84
CA LEU A 267 9.77 1.35 -12.49
C LEU A 267 9.69 1.17 -14.01
N ASP A 268 9.85 2.24 -14.77
CA ASP A 268 10.02 2.20 -16.22
C ASP A 268 11.41 2.67 -16.62
N GLY A 269 11.91 2.24 -17.78
CA GLY A 269 13.25 2.58 -18.29
C GLY A 269 14.40 1.68 -17.84
N ILE A 270 14.15 0.71 -16.94
CA ILE A 270 15.14 -0.29 -16.52
C ILE A 270 14.99 -1.59 -17.34
N ASP A 271 16.06 -2.38 -17.48
CA ASP A 271 16.01 -3.64 -18.24
C ASP A 271 15.19 -4.73 -17.50
N GLU A 272 14.82 -5.77 -18.25
CA GLU A 272 14.06 -6.92 -17.73
C GLU A 272 14.77 -7.53 -16.50
N HIS A 273 14.14 -7.40 -15.32
CA HIS A 273 14.64 -7.86 -14.03
C HIS A 273 15.87 -7.12 -13.48
N ASP A 274 16.19 -5.91 -13.96
CA ASP A 274 17.23 -5.09 -13.34
C ASP A 274 16.93 -4.76 -11.87
N GLU A 275 15.65 -4.73 -11.47
CA GLU A 275 15.30 -4.49 -10.07
C GLU A 275 15.93 -5.50 -9.10
N ASP A 276 16.27 -6.70 -9.57
CA ASP A 276 16.95 -7.75 -8.78
C ASP A 276 18.40 -7.39 -8.42
N ARG A 277 19.01 -6.47 -9.17
CA ARG A 277 20.43 -6.11 -9.15
C ARG A 277 20.70 -4.70 -8.68
N ILE A 278 19.68 -3.84 -8.57
CA ILE A 278 19.85 -2.48 -8.05
C ILE A 278 20.20 -2.55 -6.56
N ASP A 279 21.36 -2.01 -6.17
CA ASP A 279 21.76 -1.90 -4.76
C ASP A 279 20.83 -0.97 -3.98
N THR A 280 20.69 0.25 -4.51
CA THR A 280 19.88 1.32 -3.91
C THR A 280 19.17 2.05 -5.04
N ILE A 281 17.85 2.19 -4.90
CA ILE A 281 17.02 3.00 -5.79
C ILE A 281 17.05 4.43 -5.26
N HIS A 282 17.67 5.32 -6.01
CA HIS A 282 17.67 6.75 -5.76
C HIS A 282 16.50 7.39 -6.48
N ILE A 283 15.65 8.12 -5.75
CA ILE A 283 14.51 8.84 -6.32
C ILE A 283 14.72 10.33 -6.06
N THR A 284 14.67 11.12 -7.13
CA THR A 284 14.79 12.57 -7.04
C THR A 284 13.42 13.18 -6.76
N THR A 285 13.27 13.82 -5.60
CA THR A 285 12.04 14.55 -5.24
C THR A 285 12.33 16.04 -5.02
N PRO A 286 11.37 16.95 -5.24
CA PRO A 286 11.51 18.37 -4.90
C PRO A 286 11.84 18.63 -3.43
N GLU A 287 11.38 17.75 -2.53
CA GLU A 287 11.58 17.82 -1.09
C GLU A 287 12.93 17.19 -0.64
N GLY A 288 13.75 16.73 -1.58
CA GLY A 288 15.09 16.15 -1.38
C GLY A 288 15.18 14.68 -1.79
N PRO A 289 16.32 14.00 -1.55
CA PRO A 289 16.51 12.63 -2.01
C PRO A 289 15.63 11.63 -1.23
N VAL A 290 15.09 10.63 -1.92
CA VAL A 290 14.57 9.40 -1.32
C VAL A 290 15.50 8.26 -1.73
N ARG A 291 15.81 7.36 -0.80
CA ARG A 291 16.57 6.14 -1.08
C ARG A 291 15.82 4.93 -0.58
N LEU A 292 15.54 4.01 -1.49
CA LEU A 292 14.94 2.72 -1.18
C LEU A 292 15.97 1.61 -1.44
N ARG A 293 16.07 0.64 -0.54
CA ARG A 293 16.94 -0.51 -0.72
C ARG A 293 16.12 -1.75 -1.05
N PRO A 294 16.27 -2.33 -2.25
CA PRO A 294 15.86 -3.71 -2.52
C PRO A 294 16.60 -4.65 -1.55
N VAL A 295 15.86 -5.46 -0.80
CA VAL A 295 16.43 -6.30 0.28
C VAL A 295 16.18 -7.79 0.11
N LYS A 296 15.05 -8.17 -0.49
CA LYS A 296 14.69 -9.59 -0.62
C LYS A 296 13.92 -9.84 -1.92
N PRO A 297 14.35 -10.81 -2.75
CA PRO A 297 13.54 -11.30 -3.87
C PRO A 297 12.14 -11.70 -3.42
N CYS A 298 11.13 -11.19 -4.12
CA CYS A 298 9.75 -11.45 -3.73
C CYS A 298 9.33 -12.84 -4.21
N THR A 299 9.41 -13.81 -3.31
CA THR A 299 8.92 -15.18 -3.53
C THR A 299 7.44 -15.15 -3.86
N ARG A 300 7.07 -15.75 -4.98
CA ARG A 300 5.70 -15.70 -5.48
C ARG A 300 4.90 -16.89 -4.96
N CYS A 301 3.85 -16.57 -4.21
CA CYS A 301 2.78 -17.48 -3.84
C CYS A 301 1.76 -17.63 -4.99
N PRO A 302 0.67 -18.40 -4.86
CA PRO A 302 -0.33 -18.55 -5.93
C PRO A 302 -1.16 -17.29 -6.25
N ILE A 303 -0.98 -16.16 -5.56
CA ILE A 303 -1.80 -14.95 -5.83
C ILE A 303 -1.71 -14.45 -7.29
N PRO A 304 -0.54 -14.42 -7.96
CA PRO A 304 -0.47 -14.00 -9.36
C PRO A 304 -1.26 -14.91 -10.32
N ASN A 305 -1.66 -16.12 -9.91
CA ASN A 305 -2.53 -16.99 -10.68
C ASN A 305 -4.00 -16.52 -10.69
N ILE A 306 -4.37 -15.61 -9.77
CA ILE A 306 -5.73 -15.11 -9.62
C ILE A 306 -5.93 -13.86 -10.48
N ASP A 307 -6.95 -13.90 -11.32
CA ASP A 307 -7.35 -12.76 -12.13
C ASP A 307 -8.01 -11.67 -11.26
N PRO A 308 -7.48 -10.44 -11.25
CA PRO A 308 -7.97 -9.38 -10.38
C PRO A 308 -9.34 -8.82 -10.78
N LEU A 309 -9.81 -9.11 -12.00
CA LEU A 309 -11.09 -8.66 -12.52
C LEU A 309 -12.20 -9.71 -12.37
N THR A 310 -11.84 -11.00 -12.38
CA THR A 310 -12.82 -12.10 -12.34
C THR A 310 -12.72 -12.99 -11.12
N ALA A 311 -11.63 -12.91 -10.34
CA ALA A 311 -11.27 -13.85 -9.27
C ALA A 311 -11.05 -15.30 -9.74
N THR A 312 -10.98 -15.56 -11.05
CA THR A 312 -10.67 -16.88 -11.60
C THR A 312 -9.19 -17.19 -11.37
N SER A 313 -8.88 -18.40 -10.90
CA SER A 313 -7.52 -18.87 -10.67
C SER A 313 -7.07 -19.82 -11.78
N SER A 314 -5.87 -19.63 -12.31
CA SER A 314 -5.23 -20.57 -13.25
C SER A 314 -3.71 -20.63 -13.01
N PRO A 315 -3.06 -21.80 -13.13
CA PRO A 315 -1.67 -21.98 -12.69
C PRO A 315 -0.64 -21.30 -13.61
N HIS A 316 -1.06 -20.82 -14.79
CA HIS A 316 -0.21 -20.42 -15.90
C HIS A 316 0.86 -19.39 -15.55
N VAL A 317 0.57 -18.41 -14.69
CA VAL A 317 1.57 -17.40 -14.31
C VAL A 317 2.67 -18.04 -13.47
N GLY A 318 2.31 -18.83 -12.46
CA GLY A 318 3.25 -19.58 -11.63
C GLY A 318 4.07 -20.59 -12.44
N ASP A 319 3.41 -21.35 -13.31
CA ASP A 319 4.07 -22.33 -14.19
C ASP A 319 5.09 -21.64 -15.10
N MET A 320 4.72 -20.48 -15.67
CA MET A 320 5.64 -19.71 -16.51
C MET A 320 6.84 -19.22 -15.71
N LEU A 321 6.63 -18.63 -14.53
CA LEU A 321 7.72 -18.19 -13.67
C LEU A 321 8.65 -19.35 -13.28
N GLN A 322 8.11 -20.55 -13.08
CA GLN A 322 8.90 -21.75 -12.77
C GLN A 322 9.93 -22.10 -13.86
N THR A 323 9.70 -21.66 -15.11
CA THR A 323 10.62 -21.94 -16.21
C THR A 323 11.88 -21.08 -16.22
N TYR A 324 11.85 -19.88 -15.63
CA TYR A 324 12.95 -18.90 -15.79
C TYR A 324 13.25 -18.04 -14.55
N ARG A 325 12.47 -18.16 -13.47
CA ARG A 325 12.56 -17.30 -12.29
C ARG A 325 12.79 -18.06 -10.98
N VAL A 326 13.32 -19.27 -11.05
CA VAL A 326 13.75 -20.01 -9.85
C VAL A 326 14.93 -19.28 -9.21
N ASP A 327 14.80 -18.94 -7.93
CA ASP A 327 15.78 -18.15 -7.20
C ASP A 327 16.30 -18.93 -5.97
N ALA A 328 17.57 -19.30 -6.03
CA ALA A 328 18.23 -20.09 -4.98
C ALA A 328 18.35 -19.34 -3.65
N ARG A 329 18.31 -18.00 -3.64
CA ARG A 329 18.43 -17.18 -2.42
C ARG A 329 17.24 -17.40 -1.47
N VAL A 330 16.08 -17.73 -2.03
CA VAL A 330 14.81 -17.89 -1.30
C VAL A 330 14.15 -19.26 -1.47
N GLY A 331 14.64 -20.10 -2.39
CA GLY A 331 14.11 -21.46 -2.59
C GLY A 331 12.71 -21.48 -3.20
N GLY A 332 12.49 -20.75 -4.29
CA GLY A 332 11.21 -20.70 -5.00
C GLY A 332 11.28 -19.78 -6.21
N VAL A 333 10.15 -19.52 -6.85
CA VAL A 333 10.07 -18.55 -7.95
C VAL A 333 9.96 -17.12 -7.43
N THR A 334 10.64 -16.18 -8.08
CA THR A 334 10.63 -14.76 -7.69
C THR A 334 10.24 -13.86 -8.86
N PHE A 335 9.66 -12.72 -8.52
CA PHE A 335 9.38 -11.69 -9.51
C PHE A 335 9.42 -10.37 -8.76
N GLY A 336 10.24 -9.39 -9.12
CA GLY A 336 10.41 -8.16 -8.34
C GLY A 336 11.02 -8.32 -6.94
N MET A 337 11.29 -7.16 -6.31
CA MET A 337 12.06 -7.06 -5.08
C MET A 337 11.28 -6.36 -3.96
N ASN A 338 11.27 -6.98 -2.78
CA ASN A 338 10.84 -6.29 -1.58
C ASN A 338 11.86 -5.20 -1.25
N ALA A 339 11.39 -4.01 -0.92
CA ALA A 339 12.22 -2.85 -0.64
C ALA A 339 11.89 -2.21 0.71
N VAL A 340 12.86 -1.52 1.28
CA VAL A 340 12.75 -0.77 2.54
C VAL A 340 13.24 0.67 2.35
N THR A 341 12.70 1.59 3.12
CA THR A 341 13.15 2.98 3.13
C THR A 341 14.47 3.11 3.89
N VAL A 342 15.46 3.77 3.27
CA VAL A 342 16.74 4.14 3.90
C VAL A 342 16.78 5.63 4.20
N GLU A 343 16.22 6.45 3.30
CA GLU A 343 16.19 7.90 3.42
C GLU A 343 14.90 8.43 2.79
N GLY A 344 14.34 9.51 3.37
CA GLY A 344 13.25 10.26 2.76
C GLY A 344 11.85 9.91 3.26
N LEU A 345 11.72 9.49 4.52
CA LEU A 345 10.43 9.47 5.21
C LEU A 345 9.73 10.83 5.12
N ASP A 346 8.40 10.79 5.10
CA ASP A 346 7.47 11.91 4.93
C ASP A 346 7.54 12.62 3.57
N LYS A 347 8.39 12.16 2.64
CA LYS A 347 8.45 12.70 1.28
C LYS A 347 7.38 12.08 0.40
N VAL A 348 6.99 12.82 -0.64
CA VAL A 348 5.96 12.40 -1.59
C VAL A 348 6.61 11.78 -2.82
N LEU A 349 6.32 10.51 -3.05
CA LEU A 349 6.61 9.84 -4.31
C LEU A 349 5.55 10.20 -5.33
N ARG A 350 5.95 10.46 -6.58
CA ARG A 350 5.07 10.86 -7.69
C ARG A 350 5.41 10.08 -8.95
N VAL A 351 4.39 9.70 -9.70
CA VAL A 351 4.57 9.14 -11.04
C VAL A 351 5.35 10.15 -11.90
N GLY A 352 6.31 9.64 -12.67
CA GLY A 352 7.24 10.41 -13.50
C GLY A 352 8.50 10.91 -12.79
N GLN A 353 8.65 10.68 -11.48
CA GLN A 353 9.90 11.04 -10.79
C GLN A 353 11.08 10.24 -11.33
N PRO A 354 12.23 10.88 -11.61
CA PRO A 354 13.44 10.19 -12.04
C PRO A 354 13.94 9.24 -10.96
N VAL A 355 14.34 8.05 -11.39
CA VAL A 355 15.00 7.05 -10.55
C VAL A 355 16.35 6.68 -11.16
N GLY A 356 17.28 6.28 -10.33
CA GLY A 356 18.55 5.70 -10.76
C GLY A 356 19.13 4.75 -9.73
N GLY A 357 20.00 3.85 -10.16
CA GLY A 357 20.67 2.90 -9.28
C GLY A 357 21.92 2.31 -9.91
N HIS A 358 22.86 1.92 -9.06
CA HIS A 358 24.02 1.14 -9.49
C HIS A 358 23.66 -0.35 -9.44
N LEU A 359 24.09 -1.07 -10.47
CA LEU A 359 23.84 -2.49 -10.59
C LEU A 359 24.94 -3.28 -9.89
N GLN A 360 24.54 -4.22 -9.05
CA GLN A 360 25.42 -5.21 -8.45
C GLN A 360 25.25 -6.53 -9.18
N PHE A 361 26.37 -7.05 -9.68
CA PHE A 361 26.48 -8.37 -10.25
C PHE A 361 27.32 -9.20 -9.29
N ASP A 362 26.80 -10.36 -8.89
CA ASP A 362 27.50 -11.33 -8.03
C ASP A 362 28.80 -11.85 -8.68
#